data_AF-D7C546-F1
#
_entry.id   AF-D7C546-F1
#
_cell.length_a   1.000
_cell.length_b   1.000
_cell.length_c   1.000
_cell.angle_alpha   90.00
_cell.angle_beta   90.00
_cell.angle_gamma   90.00
#
_symmetry.space_group_name_H-M   'P 1'
#
loop_
_entity.id
_entity.type
_entity.pdbx_description
1 polymer ?
#
loop_
_entity_poly.entity_id
_entity_poly.type
_entity_poly.pdbx_seq_one_letter_code
_entity_poly.pdbx_strand_id
1 'polypeptide(L)'
;MFLCGAYRFSGDIGTGLLEALPQVLTLQAAVGDPLRDVIALLSHELANPEPGQATVLDRLLDVLLVLAIRSDFRRSPNAPRWYRASADPRLSAALQAMHEDAGHPWSVPELAAISGLSRAAFARTFHEALGQTPMHYLTDWRMALARDHLRTGELGMASIARSVGYSSPYAFAAAFRRHHGEPPGAWRQRESTRDKEVLPSGPHIH
;
A
#
# COMPACT_ATOMS: atom_id res chain seq x y z
N MET A 1 -8.30 -29.71 -2.90
CA MET A 1 -7.29 -29.07 -2.02
C MET A 1 -7.88 -27.78 -1.51
N PHE A 2 -7.88 -27.56 -0.20
CA PHE A 2 -8.25 -26.28 0.41
C PHE A 2 -6.98 -25.66 0.96
N LEU A 3 -6.73 -24.41 0.59
CA LEU A 3 -5.58 -23.63 1.05
C LEU A 3 -6.12 -22.45 1.86
N CYS A 4 -5.61 -22.26 3.07
CA CYS A 4 -5.92 -21.11 3.90
C CYS A 4 -4.66 -20.28 4.07
N GLY A 5 -4.74 -19.00 3.71
CA GLY A 5 -3.70 -18.01 3.97
C GLY A 5 -4.31 -16.85 4.74
N ALA A 6 -3.58 -16.35 5.74
CA ALA A 6 -3.99 -15.17 6.50
C ALA A 6 -2.97 -14.06 6.26
N TYR A 7 -3.44 -12.89 5.83
CA TYR A 7 -2.61 -11.73 5.59
C TYR A 7 -2.97 -10.62 6.56
N ARG A 8 -1.94 -10.02 7.16
CA ARG A 8 -2.10 -8.80 7.93
C ARG A 8 -1.84 -7.61 7.02
N PHE A 9 -2.90 -6.91 6.66
CA PHE A 9 -2.79 -5.57 6.13
C PHE A 9 -2.69 -4.61 7.32
N SER A 10 -1.78 -3.65 7.23
CA SER A 10 -1.59 -2.64 8.27
C SER A 10 -1.27 -1.31 7.61
N GLY A 11 -1.54 -0.22 8.32
CA GLY A 11 -1.41 1.13 7.78
C GLY A 11 -2.60 1.53 6.91
N ASP A 12 -2.68 2.82 6.61
CA ASP A 12 -3.81 3.40 5.89
C ASP A 12 -3.93 2.86 4.45
N ILE A 13 -2.81 2.52 3.84
CA ILE A 13 -2.74 1.94 2.48
C ILE A 13 -3.36 0.54 2.47
N GLY A 14 -3.05 -0.29 3.47
CA GLY A 14 -3.61 -1.63 3.62
C GLY A 14 -5.11 -1.59 3.88
N THR A 15 -5.59 -0.64 4.69
CA THR A 15 -7.03 -0.46 4.96
C THR A 15 -7.79 -0.05 3.69
N GLY A 16 -7.27 0.92 2.93
CA GLY A 16 -7.91 1.35 1.68
C GLY A 16 -7.95 0.26 0.60
N LEU A 17 -6.98 -0.65 0.61
CA LEU A 17 -7.01 -1.85 -0.24
C LEU A 17 -8.09 -2.83 0.20
N LEU A 18 -8.19 -3.10 1.50
CA LEU A 18 -9.20 -4.00 2.08
C LEU A 18 -10.63 -3.50 1.83
N GLU A 19 -10.87 -2.20 1.96
CA GLU A 19 -12.18 -1.57 1.70
C GLU A 19 -12.62 -1.71 0.23
N ALA A 20 -11.67 -1.82 -0.69
CA ALA A 20 -11.95 -1.95 -2.12
C ALA A 20 -12.18 -3.40 -2.57
N LEU A 21 -11.82 -4.38 -1.75
CA LEU A 21 -11.97 -5.80 -2.08
C LEU A 21 -13.35 -6.32 -1.65
N PRO A 22 -14.00 -7.16 -2.46
CA PRO A 22 -15.23 -7.84 -2.04
C PRO A 22 -14.92 -8.81 -0.90
N GLN A 23 -15.93 -9.08 -0.04
CA GLN A 23 -15.80 -10.08 1.04
C GLN A 23 -15.47 -11.48 0.50
N VAL A 24 -15.90 -11.79 -0.73
CA VAL A 24 -15.58 -13.03 -1.43
C VAL A 24 -15.15 -12.68 -2.84
N LEU A 25 -13.94 -13.09 -3.20
CA LEU A 25 -13.40 -12.94 -4.56
C LEU A 25 -13.41 -14.28 -5.29
N THR A 26 -14.17 -14.35 -6.38
CA THR A 26 -14.17 -15.54 -7.26
C THR A 26 -13.12 -15.38 -8.35
N LEU A 27 -12.13 -16.27 -8.35
CA LEU A 27 -11.07 -16.31 -9.35
C LEU A 27 -11.39 -17.35 -10.42
N GLN A 28 -11.35 -16.92 -11.69
CA GLN A 28 -11.41 -17.83 -12.83
C GLN A 28 -10.08 -17.75 -13.55
N ALA A 29 -9.22 -18.74 -13.34
CA ALA A 29 -7.91 -18.81 -13.96
C ALA A 29 -8.04 -19.56 -15.30
N ALA A 30 -8.04 -18.81 -16.40
CA ALA A 30 -8.09 -19.39 -17.75
C ALA A 30 -6.78 -20.16 -18.08
N VAL A 31 -6.80 -20.94 -19.16
CA VAL A 31 -5.56 -21.51 -19.71
C VAL A 31 -4.61 -20.37 -20.09
N GLY A 32 -3.37 -20.42 -19.61
CA GLY A 32 -2.37 -19.36 -19.82
C GLY A 32 -2.46 -18.17 -18.86
N ASP A 33 -3.34 -18.22 -17.86
CA ASP A 33 -3.37 -17.24 -16.78
C ASP A 33 -2.24 -17.53 -15.78
N PRO A 34 -1.33 -16.58 -15.49
CA PRO A 34 -0.29 -16.75 -14.47
C PRO A 34 -0.82 -17.18 -13.10
N LEU A 35 -2.06 -16.83 -12.77
CA LEU A 35 -2.72 -17.27 -11.55
C LEU A 35 -2.82 -18.81 -11.49
N ARG A 36 -3.12 -19.45 -12.63
CA ARG A 36 -3.21 -20.91 -12.74
C ARG A 36 -1.85 -21.57 -12.52
N ASP A 37 -0.80 -20.98 -13.07
CA ASP A 37 0.57 -21.49 -12.96
C ASP A 37 1.04 -21.46 -11.50
N VAL A 38 0.75 -20.38 -10.78
CA VAL A 38 1.07 -20.25 -9.36
C VAL A 38 0.28 -21.24 -8.51
N ILE A 39 -1.01 -21.46 -8.79
CA ILE A 39 -1.82 -22.48 -8.10
C ILE A 39 -1.24 -23.89 -8.34
N ALA A 40 -0.80 -24.18 -9.56
CA ALA A 40 -0.20 -25.47 -9.90
C ALA A 40 1.13 -25.69 -9.17
N LEU A 41 1.99 -24.67 -9.13
CA LEU A 41 3.25 -24.71 -8.37
C LEU A 41 2.99 -24.90 -6.87
N LEU A 42 2.03 -24.18 -6.30
CA LEU A 42 1.67 -24.29 -4.89
C LEU A 42 1.14 -25.71 -4.57
N SER A 43 0.32 -26.26 -5.47
CA SER A 43 -0.19 -27.63 -5.34
C SER A 43 0.92 -28.67 -5.42
N HIS A 44 1.92 -28.46 -6.27
CA HIS A 44 3.09 -29.33 -6.40
C HIS A 44 3.97 -29.28 -5.15
N GLU A 45 4.24 -28.08 -4.63
CA GLU A 45 5.03 -27.85 -3.42
C GLU A 45 4.39 -28.51 -2.20
N LEU A 46 3.06 -28.42 -2.05
CA LEU A 46 2.33 -29.09 -0.97
C LEU A 46 2.36 -30.62 -1.07
N ALA A 47 2.43 -31.17 -2.28
CA ALA A 47 2.46 -32.61 -2.50
C ALA A 47 3.86 -33.23 -2.30
N ASN A 48 4.93 -32.43 -2.41
CA ASN A 48 6.31 -32.90 -2.35
C ASN A 48 7.12 -32.07 -1.33
N PRO A 49 7.05 -32.41 -0.02
CA PRO A 49 7.73 -31.63 1.00
C PRO A 49 9.26 -31.74 0.92
N GLU A 50 9.93 -30.61 0.76
CA GLU A 50 11.40 -30.49 0.75
C GLU A 50 11.89 -29.46 1.78
N PRO A 51 13.18 -29.50 2.18
CA PRO A 51 13.76 -28.45 3.02
C PRO A 51 13.56 -27.05 2.39
N GLY A 52 12.96 -26.13 3.15
CA GLY A 52 12.64 -24.78 2.66
C GLY A 52 11.20 -24.59 2.16
N GLN A 53 10.39 -25.65 2.13
CA GLN A 53 8.99 -25.63 1.67
C GLN A 53 8.17 -24.47 2.24
N ALA A 54 8.27 -24.19 3.55
CA ALA A 54 7.51 -23.12 4.19
C ALA A 54 7.78 -21.75 3.54
N THR A 55 9.05 -21.44 3.24
CA THR A 55 9.42 -20.18 2.58
C THR A 55 8.91 -20.12 1.15
N VAL A 56 8.97 -21.24 0.41
CA VAL A 56 8.43 -21.32 -0.95
C VAL A 56 6.91 -21.10 -0.93
N LEU A 57 6.20 -21.80 -0.06
CA LEU A 57 4.75 -21.66 0.09
C LEU A 57 4.36 -20.23 0.47
N ASP A 58 5.05 -19.59 1.41
CA ASP A 58 4.79 -18.19 1.78
C ASP A 58 4.94 -17.25 0.58
N ARG A 59 6.01 -17.40 -0.22
CA ARG A 59 6.21 -16.57 -1.41
C ARG A 59 5.20 -16.86 -2.52
N LEU A 60 4.82 -18.12 -2.73
CA LEU A 60 3.79 -18.48 -3.71
C LEU A 60 2.42 -17.96 -3.29
N LEU A 61 2.11 -18.00 -1.99
CA LEU A 61 0.94 -17.39 -1.40
C LEU A 61 0.93 -15.87 -1.66
N ASP A 62 2.02 -15.16 -1.37
CA ASP A 62 2.14 -13.72 -1.61
C ASP A 62 1.88 -13.38 -3.09
N VAL A 63 2.49 -14.13 -4.02
CA VAL A 63 2.29 -13.95 -5.46
C VAL A 63 0.84 -14.25 -5.86
N LEU A 64 0.25 -15.33 -5.34
CA LEU A 64 -1.14 -15.71 -5.61
C LEU A 64 -2.10 -14.59 -5.20
N LEU A 65 -1.91 -14.02 -4.01
CA LEU A 65 -2.72 -12.90 -3.51
C LEU A 65 -2.62 -11.69 -4.43
N VAL A 66 -1.40 -11.29 -4.83
CA VAL A 66 -1.19 -10.15 -5.71
C VAL A 66 -1.86 -10.37 -7.07
N LEU A 67 -1.74 -11.56 -7.65
CA LEU A 67 -2.37 -11.91 -8.93
C LEU A 67 -3.89 -11.94 -8.82
N ALA A 68 -4.44 -12.44 -7.70
CA ALA A 68 -5.87 -12.45 -7.42
C ALA A 68 -6.45 -11.03 -7.38
N ILE A 69 -5.85 -10.14 -6.57
CA ILE A 69 -6.24 -8.72 -6.46
C ILE A 69 -6.14 -8.02 -7.82
N ARG A 70 -5.04 -8.25 -8.55
CA ARG A 70 -4.84 -7.65 -9.88
C ARG A 70 -5.88 -8.12 -10.88
N SER A 71 -6.21 -9.41 -10.88
CA SER A 71 -7.23 -10.00 -11.75
C SER A 71 -8.63 -9.46 -11.43
N ASP A 72 -8.95 -9.27 -10.16
CA ASP A 72 -10.20 -8.62 -9.74
C ASP A 72 -10.29 -7.17 -10.21
N PHE A 73 -9.29 -6.35 -9.87
CA PHE A 73 -9.32 -4.93 -10.18
C PHE A 73 -9.31 -4.63 -11.68
N ARG A 74 -8.78 -5.54 -12.52
CA ARG A 74 -8.92 -5.42 -13.99
C ARG A 74 -10.36 -5.57 -14.49
N ARG A 75 -11.18 -6.32 -13.77
CA ARG A 75 -12.57 -6.66 -14.15
C ARG A 75 -13.60 -5.81 -13.39
N SER A 76 -13.24 -5.32 -12.20
CA SER A 76 -14.15 -4.60 -11.32
C SER A 76 -14.35 -3.14 -11.76
N PRO A 77 -15.60 -2.67 -11.99
CA PRO A 77 -15.87 -1.25 -12.22
C PRO A 77 -15.58 -0.39 -10.99
N ASN A 78 -15.53 -1.01 -9.81
CA ASN A 78 -15.28 -0.37 -8.52
C ASN A 78 -13.80 -0.41 -8.13
N ALA A 79 -12.90 -0.79 -9.03
CA ALA A 79 -11.47 -0.78 -8.76
C ALA A 79 -11.02 0.59 -8.24
N PRO A 80 -10.11 0.62 -7.24
CA PRO A 80 -9.63 1.86 -6.67
C PRO A 80 -9.12 2.82 -7.73
N ARG A 81 -9.37 4.12 -7.52
CA ARG A 81 -8.92 5.15 -8.45
C ARG A 81 -7.40 5.15 -8.63
N TRP A 82 -6.65 4.91 -7.55
CA TRP A 82 -5.19 4.79 -7.62
C TRP A 82 -4.73 3.62 -8.49
N TYR A 83 -5.45 2.49 -8.46
CA TYR A 83 -5.13 1.34 -9.29
C TYR A 83 -5.36 1.66 -10.76
N ARG A 84 -6.51 2.25 -11.09
CA ARG A 84 -6.84 2.66 -12.46
C ARG A 84 -5.89 3.73 -12.98
N ALA A 85 -5.54 4.71 -12.16
CA ALA A 85 -4.60 5.77 -12.53
C ALA A 85 -3.17 5.23 -12.75
N SER A 86 -2.74 4.23 -11.96
CA SER A 86 -1.44 3.56 -12.15
C SER A 86 -1.38 2.74 -13.45
N ALA A 87 -2.53 2.34 -13.98
CA ALA A 87 -2.64 1.68 -15.28
C ALA A 87 -2.78 2.67 -16.46
N ASP A 88 -3.01 3.97 -16.21
CA ASP A 88 -3.05 4.99 -17.28
C ASP A 88 -1.60 5.30 -17.71
N PRO A 89 -1.22 5.06 -18.98
CA PRO A 89 0.13 5.34 -19.47
C PRO A 89 0.57 6.79 -19.27
N ARG A 90 -0.38 7.73 -19.21
CA ARG A 90 -0.11 9.17 -19.00
C ARG A 90 0.25 9.51 -17.56
N LEU A 91 -0.19 8.72 -16.59
CA LEU A 91 -0.02 9.01 -15.16
C LEU A 91 0.93 8.03 -14.44
N SER A 92 1.05 6.80 -14.95
CA SER A 92 1.81 5.70 -14.34
C SER A 92 3.22 6.11 -13.89
N ALA A 93 4.01 6.70 -14.79
CA ALA A 93 5.39 7.11 -14.48
C ALA A 93 5.47 8.20 -13.39
N ALA A 94 4.58 9.19 -13.42
CA ALA A 94 4.56 10.24 -12.40
C ALA A 94 4.09 9.73 -11.04
N LEU A 95 3.09 8.84 -11.02
CA LEU A 95 2.63 8.18 -9.79
C LEU A 95 3.73 7.29 -9.20
N GLN A 96 4.39 6.49 -10.03
CA GLN A 96 5.51 5.66 -9.61
C GLN A 96 6.63 6.51 -9.01
N ALA A 97 7.01 7.61 -9.65
CA ALA A 97 8.02 8.53 -9.12
C ALA A 97 7.63 9.12 -7.75
N MET A 98 6.37 9.53 -7.57
CA MET A 98 5.86 9.99 -6.26
C MET A 98 5.93 8.91 -5.18
N HIS A 99 5.65 7.65 -5.54
CA HIS A 99 5.62 6.53 -4.59
C HIS A 99 7.01 6.07 -4.19
N GLU A 100 7.94 6.03 -5.15
CA GLU A 100 9.33 5.62 -4.94
C GLU A 100 10.12 6.63 -4.12
N ASP A 101 9.89 7.93 -4.34
CA ASP A 101 10.55 8.99 -3.57
C ASP A 101 9.53 10.03 -3.07
N ALA A 102 8.80 9.66 -2.02
CA ALA A 102 7.91 10.59 -1.35
C ALA A 102 8.67 11.76 -0.67
N GLY A 103 9.98 11.61 -0.41
CA GLY A 103 10.82 12.60 0.24
C GLY A 103 11.17 13.78 -0.67
N HIS A 104 11.25 13.54 -1.98
CA HIS A 104 11.57 14.56 -2.98
C HIS A 104 10.54 15.70 -3.00
N PRO A 105 10.94 16.99 -3.10
CA PRO A 105 10.04 18.14 -3.16
C PRO A 105 9.35 18.28 -4.53
N TRP A 106 8.60 17.24 -4.92
CA TRP A 106 7.88 17.18 -6.19
C TRP A 106 7.07 18.44 -6.47
N SER A 107 7.11 18.87 -7.73
CA SER A 107 6.31 19.97 -8.22
C SER A 107 5.42 19.53 -9.38
N VAL A 108 4.27 20.20 -9.57
CA VAL A 108 3.38 19.93 -10.71
C VAL A 108 4.12 20.04 -12.07
N PRO A 109 5.00 21.02 -12.33
CA PRO A 109 5.79 21.07 -13.55
C PRO A 109 6.68 19.84 -13.78
N GLU A 110 7.35 19.36 -12.73
CA GLU A 110 8.25 18.22 -12.80
C GLU A 110 7.49 16.92 -13.08
N LEU A 111 6.40 16.69 -12.36
CA LEU A 111 5.54 15.52 -12.56
C LEU A 111 4.88 15.53 -13.95
N ALA A 112 4.46 16.70 -14.43
CA ALA A 112 3.93 16.85 -15.77
C ALA A 112 5.00 16.51 -16.84
N ALA A 113 6.25 16.89 -16.62
CA ALA A 113 7.36 16.54 -17.50
C ALA A 113 7.60 15.02 -17.55
N ILE A 114 7.57 14.34 -16.41
CA ILE A 114 7.65 12.86 -16.34
C ILE A 114 6.51 12.21 -17.13
N SER A 115 5.30 12.77 -17.03
CA SER A 115 4.12 12.32 -17.77
C SER A 115 4.12 12.68 -19.26
N GLY A 116 5.07 13.48 -19.75
CA GLY A 116 5.06 14.01 -21.12
C GLY A 116 3.89 14.96 -21.42
N LEU A 117 3.30 15.57 -20.38
CA LEU A 117 2.12 16.45 -20.48
C LEU A 117 2.47 17.90 -20.14
N SER A 118 1.65 18.84 -20.62
CA SER A 118 1.69 20.21 -20.09
C SER A 118 1.17 20.25 -18.66
N ARG A 119 1.57 21.25 -17.87
CA ARG A 119 1.13 21.45 -16.47
C ARG A 119 -0.39 21.37 -16.31
N ALA A 120 -1.13 22.08 -17.18
CA ALA A 120 -2.58 22.12 -17.14
C ALA A 120 -3.21 20.79 -17.58
N ALA A 121 -2.64 20.12 -18.58
CA ALA A 121 -3.12 18.81 -19.01
C ALA A 121 -2.90 17.75 -17.92
N PHE A 122 -1.71 17.70 -17.32
CA PHE A 122 -1.40 16.79 -16.22
C PHE A 122 -2.35 16.99 -15.03
N ALA A 123 -2.51 18.24 -14.55
CA ALA A 123 -3.39 18.50 -13.42
C ALA A 123 -4.85 18.08 -13.67
N ARG A 124 -5.38 18.31 -14.89
CA ARG A 124 -6.72 17.86 -15.27
C ARG A 124 -6.82 16.34 -15.34
N THR A 125 -5.93 15.68 -16.08
CA THR A 125 -5.93 14.22 -16.22
C THR A 125 -5.76 13.51 -14.88
N PHE A 126 -4.90 14.05 -14.01
CA PHE A 126 -4.72 13.53 -12.65
C PHE A 126 -6.01 13.67 -11.83
N HIS A 127 -6.67 14.83 -11.87
CA HIS A 127 -7.92 15.05 -11.15
C HIS A 127 -9.07 14.19 -11.67
N GLU A 128 -9.19 14.03 -12.99
CA GLU A 128 -10.19 13.14 -13.60
C GLU A 128 -9.99 11.69 -13.17
N ALA A 129 -8.74 11.22 -13.08
CA ALA A 129 -8.42 9.85 -12.71
C ALA A 129 -8.57 9.60 -11.20
N LEU A 130 -8.08 10.52 -10.35
CA LEU A 130 -7.95 10.31 -8.91
C LEU A 130 -8.98 11.06 -8.07
N GLY A 131 -9.67 12.05 -8.65
CA GLY A 131 -10.64 12.92 -7.97
C GLY A 131 -10.02 13.95 -7.06
N GLN A 132 -8.70 14.15 -7.12
CA GLN A 132 -7.97 15.09 -6.28
C GLN A 132 -6.76 15.68 -7.02
N THR A 133 -6.14 16.72 -6.47
CA THR A 133 -4.98 17.37 -7.10
C THR A 133 -3.70 16.57 -6.86
N PRO A 134 -2.67 16.69 -7.72
CA PRO A 134 -1.40 15.97 -7.55
C PRO A 134 -0.73 16.19 -6.18
N MET A 135 -0.72 17.44 -5.71
CA MET A 135 -0.05 17.77 -4.44
C MET A 135 -0.85 17.34 -3.21
N HIS A 136 -2.19 17.27 -3.33
CA HIS A 136 -3.02 16.71 -2.27
C HIS A 136 -2.80 15.20 -2.16
N TYR A 137 -2.80 14.49 -3.30
CA TYR A 137 -2.49 13.06 -3.35
C TYR A 137 -1.12 12.73 -2.74
N LEU A 138 -0.08 13.50 -3.10
CA LEU A 138 1.26 13.31 -2.51
C LEU A 138 1.27 13.58 -1.00
N THR A 139 0.47 14.53 -0.53
CA THR A 139 0.34 14.80 0.91
C THR A 139 -0.30 13.61 1.62
N ASP A 140 -1.40 13.07 1.10
CA ASP A 140 -2.06 11.88 1.65
C ASP A 140 -1.09 10.69 1.70
N TRP A 141 -0.35 10.47 0.60
CA TRP A 141 0.67 9.43 0.51
C TRP A 141 1.77 9.57 1.57
N ARG A 142 2.33 10.79 1.73
CA ARG A 142 3.34 11.09 2.74
C ARG A 142 2.83 10.84 4.16
N MET A 143 1.57 11.14 4.43
CA MET A 143 0.98 10.95 5.76
C MET A 143 0.72 9.48 6.05
N ALA A 144 0.28 8.70 5.05
CA ALA A 144 0.19 7.25 5.15
C ALA A 144 1.54 6.60 5.44
N LEU A 145 2.60 6.96 4.68
CA LEU A 145 3.97 6.50 4.94
C LEU A 145 4.47 6.91 6.33
N ALA A 146 4.14 8.12 6.77
CA ALA A 146 4.51 8.57 8.11
C ALA A 146 3.88 7.71 9.20
N ARG A 147 2.61 7.31 9.07
CA ARG A 147 1.96 6.36 10.00
C ARG A 147 2.65 5.00 10.01
N ASP A 148 3.06 4.50 8.84
CA ASP A 148 3.80 3.23 8.76
C ASP A 148 5.15 3.31 9.49
N HIS A 149 5.90 4.40 9.31
CA HIS A 149 7.14 4.63 10.07
C HIS A 149 6.91 4.81 11.58
N LEU A 150 5.81 5.45 11.96
CA LEU A 150 5.46 5.64 13.38
C LEU A 150 5.08 4.30 14.04
N ARG A 151 4.42 3.41 13.31
CA ARG A 151 3.97 2.09 13.79
C ARG A 151 5.14 1.13 14.00
N THR A 152 6.08 1.08 13.06
CA THR A 152 7.31 0.26 13.21
C THR A 152 8.18 0.78 14.36
N GLY A 153 8.21 2.09 14.54
CA GLY A 153 8.90 2.74 15.66
C GLY A 153 10.42 2.77 15.55
N GLU A 154 10.99 2.32 14.43
CA GLU A 154 12.44 2.26 14.21
C GLU A 154 13.06 3.64 14.00
N LEU A 155 12.28 4.60 13.49
CA LEU A 155 12.74 5.94 13.17
C LEU A 155 12.34 6.97 14.24
N GLY A 156 13.25 7.92 14.49
CA GLY A 156 12.97 9.14 15.25
C GLY A 156 12.23 10.17 14.40
N MET A 157 11.51 11.10 15.05
CA MET A 157 10.65 12.10 14.37
C MET A 157 11.35 12.93 13.29
N ALA A 158 12.62 13.28 13.51
CA ALA A 158 13.40 14.02 12.51
C ALA A 158 13.73 13.20 11.26
N SER A 159 14.00 11.91 11.43
CA SER A 159 14.23 10.99 10.30
C SER A 159 12.93 10.74 9.54
N ILE A 160 11.82 10.54 10.25
CA ILE A 160 10.49 10.41 9.64
C ILE A 160 10.16 11.65 8.80
N ALA A 161 10.29 12.84 9.39
CA ALA A 161 10.02 14.11 8.71
C ALA A 161 10.81 14.22 7.38
N ARG A 162 12.12 13.94 7.40
CA ARG A 162 12.94 13.96 6.17
C ARG A 162 12.51 12.91 5.16
N SER A 163 12.24 11.67 5.60
CA SER A 163 11.85 10.58 4.70
C SER A 163 10.54 10.85 3.96
N VAL A 164 9.62 11.62 4.55
CA VAL A 164 8.35 12.00 3.94
C VAL A 164 8.35 13.45 3.41
N GLY A 165 9.52 14.06 3.24
CA GLY A 165 9.68 15.32 2.49
C GLY A 165 9.39 16.60 3.26
N TYR A 166 9.48 16.58 4.59
CA TYR A 166 9.36 17.76 5.46
C TYR A 166 10.72 18.22 5.96
N SER A 167 10.95 19.54 5.86
CA SER A 167 12.22 20.18 6.24
C SER A 167 12.52 20.16 7.74
N SER A 168 11.49 19.99 8.59
CA SER A 168 11.66 19.93 10.04
C SER A 168 10.62 19.03 10.72
N PRO A 169 10.94 18.48 11.91
CA PRO A 169 9.97 17.75 12.73
C PRO A 169 8.73 18.57 13.08
N TYR A 170 8.89 19.89 13.24
CA TYR A 170 7.78 20.80 13.55
C TYR A 170 6.81 20.93 12.37
N ALA A 171 7.33 21.15 11.16
CA ALA A 171 6.52 21.22 9.95
C ALA A 171 5.77 19.91 9.69
N PHE A 172 6.46 18.78 9.88
CA PHE A 172 5.86 17.45 9.82
C PHE A 172 4.73 17.29 10.86
N ALA A 173 4.98 17.60 12.13
CA ALA A 173 3.99 17.43 13.19
C ALA A 173 2.73 18.29 12.98
N ALA A 174 2.89 19.51 12.47
CA ALA A 174 1.77 20.38 12.11
C ALA A 174 0.94 19.81 10.95
N ALA A 175 1.61 19.34 9.89
CA ALA A 175 0.94 18.72 8.75
C ALA A 175 0.22 17.41 9.13
N PHE A 176 0.89 16.56 9.91
CA PHE A 176 0.33 15.31 10.42
C PHE A 176 -0.92 15.57 11.27
N ARG A 177 -0.86 16.53 12.20
CA ARG A 177 -2.02 16.90 13.03
C ARG A 177 -3.18 17.43 12.18
N ARG A 178 -2.90 18.26 11.17
CA ARG A 178 -3.93 18.76 10.26
C ARG A 178 -4.61 17.63 9.50
N HIS A 179 -3.85 16.62 9.08
CA HIS A 179 -4.33 15.54 8.23
C HIS A 179 -5.02 14.41 9.03
N HIS A 180 -4.53 14.09 10.24
CA HIS A 180 -5.02 12.98 11.05
C HIS A 180 -5.75 13.38 12.34
N GLY A 181 -5.86 14.67 12.64
CA GLY A 181 -6.56 15.20 13.82
C GLY A 181 -5.73 15.24 15.10
N GLU A 182 -4.57 14.59 15.15
CA GLU A 182 -3.73 14.53 16.35
C GLU A 182 -2.22 14.57 16.03
N PRO A 183 -1.35 14.96 16.98
CA PRO A 183 0.10 14.95 16.78
C PRO A 183 0.69 13.54 16.59
N PRO A 184 1.79 13.39 15.83
CA PRO A 184 2.38 12.07 15.51
C PRO A 184 2.89 11.32 16.74
N GLY A 185 3.39 12.02 17.76
CA GLY A 185 3.83 11.40 19.01
C GLY A 185 2.68 10.82 19.83
N ALA A 186 1.54 11.54 19.90
CA ALA A 186 0.34 11.07 20.57
C ALA A 186 -0.25 9.85 19.86
N TRP A 187 -0.32 9.91 18.53
CA TRP A 187 -0.76 8.78 17.69
C TRP A 187 0.11 7.53 17.95
N ARG A 188 1.45 7.68 17.90
CA ARG A 188 2.40 6.57 18.12
C ARG A 188 2.25 5.94 19.50
N GLN A 189 2.10 6.75 20.54
CA GLN A 189 1.90 6.24 21.89
C GLN A 189 0.60 5.42 21.99
N ARG A 190 -0.47 5.92 21.38
CA ARG A 190 -1.79 5.27 21.42
C ARG A 190 -1.81 3.94 20.65
N GLU A 191 -1.16 3.88 19.49
CA GLU A 191 -1.00 2.62 18.74
C GLU A 191 -0.15 1.60 19.52
N SER A 192 0.93 2.04 20.17
CA SER A 192 1.75 1.14 20.99
C SER A 192 0.99 0.53 22.19
N THR A 193 -0.01 1.24 22.71
CA THR A 193 -0.89 0.73 23.78
C THR A 193 -1.90 -0.27 23.22
N ARG A 194 -2.47 0.00 22.04
CA ARG A 194 -3.40 -0.93 21.35
C ARG A 194 -2.76 -2.26 21.02
N ASP A 195 -1.54 -2.25 20.47
CA ASP A 195 -0.82 -3.49 20.15
C ASP A 195 -0.53 -4.32 21.41
N LYS A 196 -0.30 -3.68 22.57
CA LYS A 196 -0.11 -4.38 23.86
C LYS A 196 -1.41 -4.97 24.42
N GLU A 197 -2.56 -4.36 24.14
CA GLU A 197 -3.88 -4.84 24.60
C GLU A 197 -4.43 -5.99 23.72
N VAL A 198 -4.11 -6.00 22.43
CA VAL A 198 -4.51 -7.06 21.48
C VAL A 198 -3.71 -8.36 21.67
N LEU A 199 -2.57 -8.30 22.37
CA LEU A 199 -1.83 -9.46 22.87
C LEU A 199 -2.10 -9.70 24.37
N PRO A 200 -3.27 -10.21 24.81
CA PRO A 200 -3.40 -10.70 26.16
C PRO A 200 -2.64 -12.04 26.29
N SER A 201 -1.82 -12.10 27.33
CA SER A 201 -1.23 -13.28 27.98
C SER A 201 -1.94 -14.60 27.64
N GLY A 202 -1.28 -15.45 26.86
CA GLY A 202 -1.63 -16.87 26.82
C GLY A 202 -1.50 -17.47 28.22
N PRO A 203 -2.30 -18.49 28.59
CA PRO A 203 -2.30 -19.00 29.95
C PRO A 203 -0.92 -19.58 30.28
N HIS A 204 -0.37 -19.18 31.42
CA HIS A 204 0.70 -19.93 32.07
C HIS A 204 0.12 -21.29 32.47
N ILE A 205 0.49 -22.33 31.72
CA ILE A 205 0.24 -23.71 32.12
C ILE A 205 1.40 -24.10 33.03
N HIS A 206 1.09 -24.27 34.31
CA HIS A 206 1.94 -24.99 35.27
C HIS A 206 1.69 -26.49 35.17
#